data_AF-A0A7C6S934-F1
#
_entry.id   AF-A0A7C6S934-F1
#
_cell.length_a   1.000
_cell.length_b   1.000
_cell.length_c   1.000
_cell.angle_alpha   90.00
_cell.angle_beta   90.00
_cell.angle_gamma   90.00
#
_symmetry.space_group_name_H-M   'P 1'
#
loop_
_entity.id
_entity.type
_entity.pdbx_description
1 polymer ?
#
loop_
_entity_poly.entity_id
_entity_poly.type
_entity_poly.pdbx_seq_one_letter_code
_entity_poly.pdbx_strand_id
1 'polypeptide(L)'
;RMAEMLATLPGVSYLARVAVNKPANIMKAKKAIKQAFSVQIDDLGFGMVEILSTCPTNWGLHPVKALEWVEEKMIPYYPLGEFKVPGEVKLG
;
A
#
# COMPACT_ATOMS: atom_id res chain seq x y z
N ARG A 1 6.81 -4.28 -6.11
CA ARG A 1 5.78 -4.40 -7.18
C ARG A 1 4.96 -5.67 -6.97
N MET A 2 4.62 -5.96 -5.71
CA MET A 2 3.75 -7.10 -5.39
C MET A 2 2.29 -6.76 -5.65
N ALA A 3 1.91 -5.48 -5.48
CA ALA A 3 0.56 -5.02 -5.74
C ALA A 3 0.10 -5.31 -7.19
N GLU A 4 0.94 -5.04 -8.18
CA GLU A 4 0.56 -5.28 -9.59
C GLU A 4 0.39 -6.77 -9.90
N MET A 5 1.25 -7.61 -9.34
CA MET A 5 1.19 -9.07 -9.53
C MET A 5 -0.06 -9.65 -8.87
N LEU A 6 -0.29 -9.33 -7.59
CA LEU A 6 -1.38 -9.90 -6.81
C LEU A 6 -2.76 -9.34 -7.21
N ALA A 7 -2.82 -8.15 -7.81
CA ALA A 7 -4.05 -7.59 -8.35
C ALA A 7 -4.73 -8.53 -9.34
N THR A 8 -3.96 -9.35 -10.05
CA THR A 8 -4.48 -10.27 -11.07
C THR A 8 -5.16 -11.53 -10.49
N LEU A 9 -5.00 -11.81 -9.20
CA LEU A 9 -5.51 -13.03 -8.59
C LEU A 9 -6.99 -12.89 -8.18
N PRO A 10 -7.86 -13.88 -8.47
CA PRO A 10 -9.31 -13.78 -8.26
C PRO A 10 -9.72 -13.69 -6.78
N GLY A 11 -8.93 -14.25 -5.86
CA GLY A 11 -9.23 -14.21 -4.42
C GLY A 11 -8.81 -12.92 -3.69
N VAL A 12 -8.25 -11.94 -4.40
CA VAL A 12 -7.85 -10.65 -3.81
C VAL A 12 -9.02 -9.68 -3.92
N SER A 13 -9.40 -9.11 -2.78
CA SER A 13 -10.59 -8.24 -2.62
C SER A 13 -10.24 -6.83 -2.18
N TYR A 14 -9.04 -6.62 -1.62
CA TYR A 14 -8.47 -5.29 -1.44
C TYR A 14 -6.96 -5.32 -1.62
N LEU A 15 -6.44 -4.36 -2.38
CA LEU A 15 -5.01 -4.25 -2.62
C LEU A 15 -4.63 -2.78 -2.82
N ALA A 16 -3.73 -2.28 -1.98
CA ALA A 16 -3.27 -0.91 -2.07
C ALA A 16 -1.76 -0.79 -1.87
N ARG A 17 -1.16 0.22 -2.50
CA ARG A 17 0.18 0.71 -2.17
C ARG A 17 0.09 2.09 -1.56
N VAL A 18 0.70 2.24 -0.39
CA VAL A 18 0.75 3.48 0.38
C VAL A 18 2.18 3.80 0.79
N ALA A 19 2.41 4.99 1.30
CA ALA A 19 3.68 5.38 1.90
C ALA A 19 3.47 5.90 3.33
N VAL A 20 4.56 6.01 4.09
CA VAL A 20 4.55 6.62 5.44
C VAL A 20 5.53 7.80 5.55
N ASN A 21 5.87 8.41 4.42
CA ASN A 21 6.88 9.48 4.36
C ASN A 21 6.37 10.88 4.76
N LYS A 22 5.05 11.09 4.88
CA LYS A 22 4.44 12.37 5.31
C LYS A 22 3.08 12.15 6.00
N PRO A 23 2.60 13.10 6.83
CA PRO A 23 1.35 12.93 7.59
C PRO A 23 0.13 12.53 6.74
N ALA A 24 -0.02 13.13 5.55
CA ALA A 24 -1.10 12.77 4.63
C ALA A 24 -1.04 11.31 4.18
N ASN A 25 0.16 10.78 3.95
CA ASN A 25 0.36 9.39 3.55
C ASN A 25 0.16 8.42 4.73
N ILE A 26 0.52 8.82 5.95
CA ILE A 26 0.22 8.05 7.17
C ILE A 26 -1.29 7.88 7.36
N MET A 27 -2.08 8.95 7.14
CA MET A 27 -3.54 8.86 7.21
C MET A 27 -4.12 7.90 6.15
N LYS A 28 -3.58 7.94 4.93
CA LYS A 28 -3.93 6.98 3.87
C LYS A 28 -3.55 5.55 4.26
N ALA A 29 -2.38 5.34 4.83
CA ALA A 29 -1.93 4.03 5.29
C ALA A 29 -2.84 3.46 6.38
N LYS A 30 -3.22 4.28 7.37
CA LYS A 30 -4.20 3.88 8.40
C LYS A 30 -5.53 3.45 7.78
N LYS A 31 -6.05 4.20 6.81
CA LYS A 31 -7.29 3.85 6.09
C LYS A 31 -7.13 2.52 5.33
N ALA A 32 -6.04 2.36 4.60
CA ALA A 32 -5.78 1.16 3.80
C ALA A 32 -5.62 -0.10 4.67
N ILE A 33 -4.88 -0.01 5.77
CA ILE A 33 -4.74 -1.12 6.73
C ILE A 33 -6.10 -1.53 7.29
N LYS A 34 -6.94 -0.56 7.67
CA LYS A 34 -8.30 -0.85 8.13
C LYS A 34 -9.12 -1.59 7.07
N GLN A 35 -9.10 -1.12 5.82
CA GLN A 35 -9.83 -1.74 4.71
C GLN A 35 -9.35 -3.17 4.42
N ALA A 36 -8.03 -3.40 4.41
CA ALA A 36 -7.46 -4.72 4.19
C ALA A 36 -7.93 -5.74 5.24
N PHE A 37 -8.02 -5.35 6.51
CA PHE A 37 -8.59 -6.21 7.54
C PHE A 37 -10.11 -6.34 7.43
N SER A 38 -10.84 -5.26 7.13
CA SER A 38 -12.30 -5.29 6.96
C SER A 38 -12.73 -6.31 5.91
N VAL A 39 -12.08 -6.36 4.73
CA VAL A 39 -12.46 -7.35 3.70
C VAL A 39 -12.24 -8.80 4.13
N GLN A 40 -11.26 -9.05 5.00
CA GLN A 40 -11.01 -10.39 5.53
C GLN A 40 -12.01 -10.76 6.63
N ILE A 41 -12.39 -9.80 7.48
CA ILE A 41 -13.40 -9.99 8.53
C ILE A 41 -14.79 -10.21 7.93
N ASP A 42 -15.10 -9.52 6.83
CA ASP A 42 -16.38 -9.59 6.15
C ASP A 42 -16.46 -10.77 5.14
N ASP A 43 -15.51 -11.71 5.19
CA ASP A 43 -15.39 -12.87 4.28
C ASP A 43 -15.40 -12.53 2.78
N LEU A 44 -14.99 -11.30 2.42
CA LEU A 44 -14.97 -10.84 1.03
C LEU A 44 -13.75 -11.35 0.26
N GLY A 45 -12.69 -11.77 0.95
CA GLY A 45 -11.48 -12.35 0.36
C GLY A 45 -10.18 -11.77 0.94
N PHE A 46 -9.08 -11.91 0.21
CA PHE A 46 -7.75 -11.51 0.66
C PHE A 46 -7.52 -9.99 0.56
N GLY A 47 -7.01 -9.40 1.64
CA GLY A 47 -6.59 -8.00 1.71
C GLY A 47 -5.08 -7.88 1.87
N MET A 48 -4.44 -6.94 1.15
CA MET A 48 -3.02 -6.62 1.34
C MET A 48 -2.72 -5.13 1.15
N VAL A 49 -1.75 -4.63 1.91
CA VAL A 49 -1.22 -3.26 1.78
C VAL A 49 0.30 -3.32 1.61
N GLU A 50 0.82 -2.85 0.46
CA GLU A 50 2.26 -2.64 0.24
C GLU A 50 2.64 -1.25 0.79
N ILE A 51 3.44 -1.19 1.85
CA ILE A 51 3.80 0.06 2.53
C ILE A 51 5.24 0.46 2.18
N LEU A 52 5.37 1.60 1.52
CA LEU A 52 6.64 2.28 1.29
C LEU A 52 7.09 2.97 2.58
N SER A 53 8.05 2.38 3.27
CA SER A 53 8.63 2.89 4.51
C SER A 53 10.14 3.12 4.38
N THR A 54 10.64 4.17 5.01
CA THR A 54 12.07 4.41 5.14
C THR A 54 12.61 3.73 6.39
N CYS A 55 13.84 3.23 6.32
CA CYS A 55 14.63 2.88 7.49
C CYS A 55 15.93 3.71 7.43
N PRO A 56 15.94 4.92 8.00
CA PRO A 56 17.06 5.85 7.83
C PRO A 56 18.38 5.26 8.34
N THR A 57 18.32 4.44 9.40
CA THR A 57 19.48 3.72 9.95
C THR A 57 20.13 2.80 8.92
N ASN A 58 19.34 2.01 8.20
CA ASN A 58 19.87 1.05 7.23
C ASN A 58 20.39 1.73 5.95
N TRP A 59 19.87 2.91 5.62
CA TRP A 59 20.25 3.66 4.42
C TRP A 59 21.38 4.66 4.66
N GLY A 60 21.84 4.82 5.92
CA GLY A 60 22.85 5.81 6.28
C GLY A 60 22.42 7.25 5.97
N LEU A 61 21.10 7.51 5.94
CA LEU A 61 20.53 8.81 5.61
C LEU A 61 19.94 9.48 6.85
N HIS A 62 20.07 10.80 6.92
CA HIS A 62 19.34 11.58 7.91
C HIS A 62 17.83 11.36 7.73
N PRO A 63 17.03 11.23 8.81
CA PRO A 63 15.60 10.90 8.71
C PRO A 63 14.83 11.74 7.70
N VAL A 64 15.00 13.06 7.71
CA VAL A 64 14.34 13.98 6.77
C VAL A 64 14.70 13.68 5.32
N LYS A 65 15.99 13.48 5.01
CA LYS A 65 16.45 13.14 3.65
C LYS A 65 15.93 11.79 3.18
N ALA A 66 15.75 10.82 4.08
CA ALA A 66 15.17 9.55 3.72
C ALA A 66 13.71 9.71 3.28
N LEU A 67 12.93 10.57 3.94
CA LEU A 67 11.53 10.86 3.58
C LEU A 67 11.45 11.55 2.21
N GLU A 68 12.34 12.51 1.95
CA GLU A 68 12.48 13.19 0.64
C GLU A 68 12.82 12.18 -0.46
N TRP A 69 13.78 11.29 -0.21
CA TRP A 69 14.16 10.26 -1.18
C TRP A 69 13.00 9.34 -1.56
N VAL A 70 12.12 8.99 -0.61
CA VAL A 70 10.91 8.22 -0.92
C VAL A 70 9.98 8.99 -1.85
N GLU A 71 9.79 10.29 -1.63
CA GLU A 71 8.95 11.13 -2.49
C GLU A 71 9.54 11.25 -3.90
N GLU A 72 10.85 11.50 -4.01
CA GLU A 72 11.49 11.82 -5.28
C GLU A 72 11.91 10.60 -6.12
N LYS A 73 12.20 9.46 -5.47
CA LYS A 73 12.77 8.27 -6.14
C LYS A 73 11.88 7.05 -6.01
N MET A 74 11.38 6.76 -4.80
CA MET A 74 10.69 5.50 -4.55
C MET A 74 9.23 5.51 -5.02
N ILE A 75 8.48 6.60 -4.78
CA ILE A 75 7.09 6.74 -5.23
C ILE A 75 6.98 6.74 -6.77
N PRO A 76 7.84 7.45 -7.53
CA PRO A 76 7.81 7.36 -9.00
C PRO A 76 8.06 5.95 -9.53
N TYR A 77 8.92 5.17 -8.85
CA TYR A 77 9.21 3.80 -9.25
C TYR A 77 8.14 2.79 -8.78
N TYR A 78 7.51 3.04 -7.63
CA TYR A 78 6.42 2.27 -7.05
C TYR A 78 5.19 3.17 -6.85
N PRO A 79 4.39 3.43 -7.91
CA PRO A 79 3.26 4.35 -7.83
C PRO A 79 2.27 3.95 -6.74
N LEU A 80 1.86 4.92 -5.94
CA LEU A 80 0.85 4.74 -4.90
C LEU A 80 -0.54 4.64 -5.52
N GLY A 81 -1.44 3.88 -4.89
CA GLY A 81 -2.80 3.72 -5.38
C GLY A 81 -3.51 2.52 -4.81
N GLU A 82 -4.81 2.44 -5.06
CA GLU A 82 -5.62 1.23 -4.86
C GLU A 82 -5.65 0.48 -6.19
N PHE A 83 -5.25 -0.80 -6.15
CA PHE A 83 -5.18 -1.69 -7.31
C PHE A 83 -6.38 -2.63 -7.39
N LYS A 84 -7.04 -2.88 -6.24
CA LYS A 84 -8.31 -3.58 -6.12
C LYS A 84 -9.11 -3.02 -4.96
N VAL A 85 -10.41 -2.84 -5.17
CA VAL A 85 -11.36 -2.41 -4.14
C VAL A 85 -12.57 -3.35 -4.08
N PRO A 86 -13.20 -3.51 -2.90
CA PRO A 86 -14.43 -4.28 -2.75
C PRO A 86 -15.52 -3.77 -3.69
N GLY A 87 -16.15 -4.67 -4.45
CA GLY A 87 -17.20 -4.35 -5.43
C GLY A 87 -16.79 -4.49 -6.90
N GLU A 88 -15.49 -4.61 -7.20
CA GLU A 88 -15.01 -4.92 -8.58
C GLU A 88 -14.91 -6.43 -8.87
N VAL A 89 -14.99 -7.27 -7.84
CA VAL A 89 -14.94 -8.73 -7.98
C VAL A 89 -16.33 -9.24 -8.36
N LYS A 90 -16.58 -9.39 -9.66
CA LYS A 90 -17.70 -10.19 -10.16
C LYS A 90 -17.47 -11.63 -9.71
N LEU A 91 -18.25 -12.09 -8.74
CA LEU A 91 -18.39 -13.50 -8.40
C LEU A 91 -18.77 -14.24 -9.69
N GLY A 92 -17.86 -15.07 -10.18
CA GLY A 92 -18.10 -16.00 -11.28
C GLY A 92 -18.81 -17.25 -10.82
#